data_AF-A0AAN7C054-F1
#
_entry.id   AF-A0AAN7C054-F1
#
_cell.length_a   1.000
_cell.length_b   1.000
_cell.length_c   1.000
_cell.angle_alpha   90.00
_cell.angle_beta   90.00
_cell.angle_gamma   90.00
#
_symmetry.space_group_name_H-M   'P 1'
#
loop_
_entity.id
_entity.type
_entity.pdbx_description
1 polymer ?
#
loop_
_entity_poly.entity_id
_entity_poly.type
_entity_poly.pdbx_seq_one_letter_code
_entity_poly.pdbx_strand_id
1 'polypeptide(L)'
;FYSCQAADSPINSATPVLRGLIYLLVQQEPFLAAHVRKRYDHAREKLFQEANSWWAFSEILTSMLENLNLGHTFLVIDALDECVTDLPLLLDYIVAKPPVFSRVKWIVSSRNWPDIEKQLKT
;
A
#
# COMPACT_ATOMS: atom_id res chain seq x y z
N PHE A 1 2.87 8.02 6.62
CA PHE A 1 3.89 8.45 5.65
C PHE A 1 4.88 7.30 5.45
N TYR A 2 5.09 6.89 4.20
CA TYR A 2 6.13 5.93 3.81
C TYR A 2 7.05 6.59 2.78
N SER A 3 8.35 6.33 2.87
CA SER A 3 9.34 6.83 1.90
C SER A 3 9.95 5.64 1.19
N CYS A 4 9.86 5.65 -0.14
CA CYS A 4 10.63 4.76 -0.98
C CYS A 4 12.10 5.23 -0.93
N GLN A 5 13.02 4.34 -0.63
CA GLN A 5 14.43 4.66 -0.49
C GLN A 5 15.21 3.76 -1.43
N ALA A 6 15.94 4.35 -2.38
CA ALA A 6 16.91 3.59 -3.17
C ALA A 6 18.11 3.22 -2.29
N ALA A 7 18.13 1.96 -1.84
CA ALA A 7 19.36 1.26 -1.53
C ALA A 7 19.47 0.08 -2.51
N ASP A 8 20.66 -0.46 -2.75
CA ASP A 8 20.92 -1.70 -3.52
C ASP A 8 20.33 -2.95 -2.82
N SER A 9 19.05 -2.89 -2.45
CA SER A 9 18.39 -3.76 -1.49
C SER A 9 17.08 -4.28 -2.09
N PRO A 10 16.73 -5.55 -1.83
CA PRO A 10 15.47 -6.17 -2.28
C PRO A 10 14.18 -5.54 -1.71
N ILE A 11 14.30 -4.41 -1.00
CA ILE A 11 13.20 -3.69 -0.35
C ILE A 11 12.53 -2.67 -1.30
N ASN A 12 13.09 -2.43 -2.48
CA ASN A 12 12.58 -1.42 -3.44
C ASN A 12 11.48 -1.98 -4.35
N SER A 13 10.50 -2.66 -3.76
CA SER A 13 9.34 -3.19 -4.48
C SER A 13 8.02 -2.68 -3.91
N ALA A 14 6.96 -2.87 -4.68
CA ALA A 14 5.62 -2.45 -4.28
C ALA A 14 5.15 -3.11 -2.97
N THR A 15 5.57 -4.35 -2.69
CA THR A 15 5.14 -5.11 -1.49
C THR A 15 5.58 -4.44 -0.17
N PRO A 16 6.86 -4.09 0.04
CA PRO A 16 7.31 -3.29 1.18
C PRO A 16 6.54 -1.99 1.41
N VAL A 17 6.13 -1.29 0.34
CA VAL A 17 5.29 -0.09 0.46
C VAL A 17 3.97 -0.42 1.15
N LEU A 18 3.24 -1.44 0.67
CA LEU A 18 1.98 -1.86 1.30
C LEU A 18 2.18 -2.30 2.74
N ARG A 19 3.21 -3.10 3.01
CA ARG A 19 3.54 -3.57 4.36
C ARG A 19 3.83 -2.39 5.30
N GLY A 20 4.57 -1.40 4.83
CA GLY A 20 4.86 -0.17 5.57
C GLY A 20 3.60 0.63 5.88
N LEU A 21 2.72 0.81 4.89
CA LEU A 21 1.43 1.50 5.08
C LEU A 21 0.53 0.77 6.08
N ILE A 22 0.41 -0.55 5.97
CA ILE A 22 -0.34 -1.38 6.92
C ILE A 22 0.21 -1.21 8.34
N TYR A 23 1.53 -1.27 8.51
CA TYR A 23 2.16 -1.05 9.81
C TYR A 23 1.80 0.31 10.39
N LEU A 24 1.90 1.37 9.57
CA LEU A 24 1.59 2.73 10.01
C LEU A 24 0.11 2.89 10.39
N LEU A 25 -0.81 2.32 9.62
CA LEU A 25 -2.23 2.32 9.95
C LEU A 25 -2.52 1.61 11.27
N VAL A 26 -1.90 0.45 11.51
CA VAL A 26 -2.06 -0.28 12.78
C VAL A 26 -1.46 0.49 13.96
N GLN A 27 -0.34 1.20 13.77
CA GLN A 27 0.25 2.04 14.81
C GLN A 27 -0.67 3.22 15.19
N GLN A 28 -1.33 3.82 14.19
CA GLN A 28 -2.24 4.95 14.42
C GLN A 28 -3.61 4.52 14.95
N GLU A 29 -4.14 3.42 14.42
CA GLU A 29 -5.47 2.89 14.72
C GLU A 29 -5.38 1.40 15.07
N PRO A 30 -5.05 1.05 16.33
CA PRO A 30 -4.75 -0.34 16.73
C PRO A 30 -5.86 -1.35 16.42
N PHE A 31 -7.12 -0.93 16.37
CA PHE A 31 -8.24 -1.82 16.03
C PHE A 31 -8.13 -2.40 14.61
N LEU A 32 -7.39 -1.75 13.70
CA LEU A 32 -7.16 -2.24 12.34
C LEU A 32 -6.31 -3.52 12.34
N ALA A 33 -5.56 -3.82 13.40
CA ALA A 33 -4.80 -5.07 13.53
C ALA A 33 -5.68 -6.32 13.35
N ALA A 34 -6.98 -6.22 13.65
CA ALA A 34 -7.95 -7.29 13.43
C ALA A 34 -8.01 -7.74 11.95
N HIS A 35 -7.81 -6.83 10.98
CA HIS A 35 -7.79 -7.15 9.56
C HIS A 35 -6.56 -7.97 9.17
N VAL A 36 -5.38 -7.61 9.70
CA VAL A 36 -4.16 -8.40 9.53
C VAL A 36 -4.34 -9.77 10.16
N ARG A 37 -4.87 -9.81 11.39
CA ARG A 37 -5.03 -11.05 12.15
C ARG A 37 -5.99 -12.01 11.45
N LYS A 38 -7.12 -11.51 10.96
CA LYS A 38 -8.10 -12.30 10.19
C LYS A 38 -7.44 -13.00 9.01
N ARG A 39 -6.61 -12.30 8.23
CA ARG A 39 -5.90 -12.92 7.10
C ARG A 39 -4.80 -13.89 7.56
N TYR A 40 -4.06 -13.55 8.61
CA TYR A 40 -3.05 -14.43 9.19
C TYR A 40 -3.63 -15.74 9.71
N ASP A 41 -4.80 -15.72 10.35
CA ASP A 41 -5.43 -16.93 10.89
C ASP A 41 -5.79 -17.95 9.78
N HIS A 42 -6.08 -17.49 8.56
CA HIS A 42 -6.40 -18.33 7.41
C HIS A 42 -5.15 -18.81 6.65
N ALA A 43 -4.21 -17.90 6.37
CA ALA A 43 -3.06 -18.20 5.50
C ALA A 43 -1.77 -18.56 6.27
N ARG A 44 -1.69 -18.20 7.56
CA ARG A 44 -0.51 -18.35 8.42
C ARG A 44 0.76 -17.81 7.74
N GLU A 45 1.85 -18.57 7.82
CA GLU A 45 3.15 -18.23 7.24
C GLU A 45 3.11 -18.04 5.72
N LYS A 46 2.15 -18.67 5.02
CA LYS A 46 2.00 -18.51 3.57
C LYS A 46 1.62 -17.09 3.16
N LEU A 47 1.03 -16.31 4.07
CA LEU A 47 0.73 -14.89 3.86
C LEU A 47 1.99 -14.06 3.61
N PHE A 48 3.12 -14.48 4.19
CA PHE A 48 4.38 -13.76 4.16
C PHE A 48 5.40 -14.38 3.18
N GLN A 49 4.98 -15.36 2.38
CA GLN A 49 5.80 -15.94 1.32
C GLN A 49 5.75 -15.04 0.08
N GLU A 50 6.93 -14.72 -0.46
CA GLU A 50 7.12 -13.68 -1.49
C GLU A 50 6.29 -13.90 -2.76
N ALA A 51 6.04 -15.15 -3.17
CA ALA A 51 5.29 -15.44 -4.39
C ALA A 51 3.84 -14.91 -4.39
N ASN A 52 3.23 -14.75 -3.21
CA ASN A 52 1.84 -14.29 -3.07
C ASN A 52 1.70 -13.05 -2.17
N SER A 53 2.82 -12.46 -1.73
CA SER A 53 2.80 -11.41 -0.71
C SER A 53 2.09 -10.15 -1.18
N TRP A 54 2.29 -9.75 -2.44
CA TRP A 54 1.63 -8.57 -3.01
C TRP A 54 0.10 -8.64 -2.84
N TRP A 55 -0.52 -9.71 -3.33
CA TRP A 55 -1.97 -9.89 -3.28
C TRP A 55 -2.49 -9.94 -1.85
N ALA A 56 -1.79 -10.65 -0.96
CA ALA A 56 -2.17 -10.74 0.44
C ALA A 56 -2.15 -9.37 1.12
N PHE A 57 -1.09 -8.57 0.92
CA PHE A 57 -0.99 -7.24 1.51
C PHE A 57 -1.94 -6.23 0.87
N SER A 58 -2.16 -6.27 -0.45
CA SER A 58 -3.11 -5.39 -1.12
C SER A 58 -4.53 -5.62 -0.61
N GLU A 59 -4.92 -6.89 -0.41
CA GLU A 59 -6.23 -7.21 0.15
C GLU A 59 -6.37 -6.80 1.63
N ILE A 60 -5.32 -6.97 2.44
CA ILE A 60 -5.31 -6.50 3.83
C ILE A 60 -5.49 -4.98 3.86
N LEU A 61 -4.67 -4.24 3.12
CA LEU A 61 -4.73 -2.79 3.10
C LEU A 61 -6.10 -2.31 2.60
N THR A 62 -6.64 -2.91 1.54
CA THR A 62 -8.00 -2.59 1.07
C THR A 62 -9.01 -2.81 2.18
N SER A 63 -9.03 -3.99 2.84
CA SER A 63 -9.99 -4.26 3.92
C SER A 63 -9.89 -3.29 5.11
N MET A 64 -8.69 -2.79 5.42
CA MET A 64 -8.50 -1.75 6.43
C MET A 64 -9.12 -0.42 5.99
N LEU A 65 -8.85 -0.01 4.74
CA LEU A 65 -9.32 1.25 4.16
C LEU A 65 -10.83 1.27 3.91
N GLU A 66 -11.44 0.09 3.71
CA GLU A 66 -12.89 -0.07 3.58
C GLU A 66 -13.64 0.03 4.91
N ASN A 67 -12.94 -0.01 6.04
CA ASN A 67 -13.57 -0.01 7.35
C ASN A 67 -14.26 1.33 7.61
N LEU A 68 -15.59 1.32 7.80
CA LEU A 68 -16.40 2.53 8.03
C LEU A 68 -16.01 3.31 9.30
N ASN A 69 -15.35 2.65 10.24
CA ASN A 69 -14.80 3.27 11.46
C ASN A 69 -13.50 4.04 11.18
N LEU A 70 -12.89 3.83 10.01
CA LEU A 70 -11.78 4.64 9.55
C LEU A 70 -12.34 5.99 9.08
N GLY A 71 -11.89 7.06 9.73
CA GLY A 71 -12.23 8.43 9.33
C GLY A 71 -11.60 8.82 8.00
N HIS A 72 -11.56 10.12 7.71
CA HIS A 72 -10.80 10.63 6.57
C HIS A 72 -9.31 10.29 6.73
N THR A 73 -8.77 9.53 5.77
CA THR A 73 -7.42 8.98 5.86
C THR A 73 -6.57 9.52 4.72
N PHE A 74 -5.37 10.00 5.06
CA PHE A 74 -4.38 10.44 4.09
C PHE A 74 -3.23 9.45 4.08
N LEU A 75 -3.00 8.82 2.93
CA LEU A 75 -1.86 7.95 2.71
C LEU A 75 -0.83 8.72 1.90
N VAL A 76 0.37 8.85 2.45
CA VAL A 76 1.47 9.60 1.84
C VAL A 76 2.60 8.65 1.49
N ILE A 77 2.97 8.61 0.21
CA ILE A 77 4.14 7.87 -0.30
C ILE A 77 5.12 8.87 -0.92
N ASP A 78 6.35 8.89 -0.44
CA ASP A 78 7.41 9.77 -0.95
C ASP A 78 8.45 9.04 -1.78
N ALA A 79 9.06 9.76 -2.72
CA ALA A 79 10.05 9.28 -3.68
C ALA A 79 9.59 8.02 -4.47
N LEU A 80 8.35 8.01 -4.94
CA LEU A 80 7.70 6.86 -5.58
C LEU A 80 8.51 6.24 -6.73
N ASP A 81 9.25 7.05 -7.47
CA ASP A 81 10.15 6.61 -8.55
C ASP A 81 11.33 5.74 -8.10
N GLU A 82 11.68 5.75 -6.80
CA GLU A 82 12.70 4.85 -6.24
C GLU A 82 12.14 3.44 -5.94
N CYS A 83 10.82 3.24 -6.03
CA CYS A 83 10.20 1.91 -6.01
C CYS A 83 10.21 1.33 -7.42
N VAL A 84 11.24 0.55 -7.78
CA VAL A 84 11.44 0.09 -9.15
C VAL A 84 10.64 -1.18 -9.45
N THR A 85 10.69 -2.17 -8.56
CA THR A 85 10.04 -3.46 -8.79
C THR A 85 8.54 -3.36 -8.53
N ASP A 86 7.74 -3.85 -9.47
CA ASP A 86 6.27 -3.86 -9.40
C ASP A 86 5.61 -2.47 -9.27
N LEU A 87 6.32 -1.39 -9.64
CA LEU A 87 5.76 -0.03 -9.65
C LEU A 87 4.42 0.09 -10.39
N PRO A 88 4.22 -0.53 -11.58
CA PRO A 88 2.92 -0.48 -12.24
C PRO A 88 1.79 -1.07 -11.39
N LEU A 89 2.05 -2.15 -10.64
CA LEU A 89 1.05 -2.74 -9.74
C LEU A 89 0.69 -1.78 -8.59
N LEU A 90 1.69 -1.07 -8.05
CA LEU A 90 1.46 -0.05 -7.04
C LEU A 90 0.66 1.13 -7.57
N LEU A 91 0.99 1.62 -8.76
CA LEU A 91 0.28 2.71 -9.39
C LEU A 91 -1.17 2.31 -9.67
N ASP A 92 -1.40 1.15 -10.27
CA ASP A 92 -2.75 0.59 -10.51
C ASP A 92 -3.56 0.51 -9.21
N TYR A 93 -2.94 0.08 -8.11
CA TYR A 93 -3.59 0.05 -6.80
C TYR A 93 -3.95 1.45 -6.26
N ILE A 94 -3.06 2.43 -6.43
CA ILE A 94 -3.28 3.82 -5.99
C ILE A 94 -4.40 4.50 -6.79
N VAL A 95 -4.43 4.27 -8.11
CA VAL A 95 -5.44 4.87 -9.00
C VAL A 95 -6.75 4.09 -9.01
N ALA A 96 -6.76 2.84 -8.54
CA ALA A 96 -8.00 2.12 -8.30
C ALA A 96 -8.89 2.96 -7.39
N LYS A 97 -10.06 3.35 -7.91
CA LYS A 97 -11.10 4.10 -7.19
C LYS A 97 -12.30 3.18 -6.91
N PRO A 98 -12.17 2.13 -6.08
CA PRO A 98 -13.35 1.45 -5.58
C PRO A 98 -14.22 2.49 -4.82
N PRO A 99 -15.56 2.41 -4.94
CA PRO A 99 -16.48 3.36 -4.28
C PRO A 99 -16.23 3.52 -2.78
N VAL A 100 -15.63 2.49 -2.17
CA VAL A 100 -15.31 2.42 -0.75
C VAL A 100 -14.17 3.36 -0.34
N PHE A 101 -13.34 3.84 -1.26
CA PHE A 101 -12.24 4.78 -0.97
C PHE A 101 -12.65 6.26 -0.92
N SER A 102 -13.94 6.58 -0.83
CA SER A 102 -14.42 7.98 -0.77
C SER A 102 -13.81 8.82 0.37
N ARG A 103 -13.29 8.20 1.42
CA ARG A 103 -12.64 8.86 2.57
C ARG A 103 -11.11 8.79 2.54
N VAL A 104 -10.53 8.08 1.58
CA VAL A 104 -9.08 7.89 1.46
C VAL A 104 -8.53 8.83 0.41
N LYS A 105 -7.45 9.55 0.74
CA LYS A 105 -6.71 10.39 -0.20
C LYS A 105 -5.27 9.95 -0.25
N TRP A 106 -4.79 9.70 -1.47
CA TRP A 106 -3.39 9.42 -1.74
C TRP A 106 -2.66 10.73 -2.04
N ILE A 107 -1.52 10.93 -1.40
CA ILE A 107 -0.56 11.99 -1.70
C ILE A 107 0.74 11.30 -2.06
N VAL A 108 1.24 11.57 -3.27
CA VAL A 108 2.46 10.94 -3.76
C VAL A 108 3.44 11.99 -4.27
N SER A 109 4.72 11.81 -3.97
CA SER A 109 5.83 12.57 -4.55
C SER A 109 6.75 11.64 -5.34
N SER A 110 7.31 12.18 -6.41
CA SER A 110 8.15 11.46 -7.36
C SER A 110 9.01 12.45 -8.14
N ARG A 111 10.16 12.02 -8.68
CA ARG A 111 10.79 12.69 -9.83
C ARG A 111 9.79 12.74 -11.00
N ASN A 112 10.00 13.70 -11.91
CA ASN A 112 9.13 13.91 -13.07
C ASN A 112 9.32 12.83 -14.14
N TRP A 113 8.88 11.61 -13.86
CA TRP A 113 8.90 10.48 -14.79
C TRP A 113 7.57 10.41 -15.56
N PRO A 114 7.60 10.50 -16.91
CA PRO A 114 6.38 10.53 -17.71
C PRO A 114 5.44 9.34 -17.48
N ASP A 115 5.99 8.15 -17.22
CA ASP A 115 5.19 6.94 -17.02
C ASP A 115 4.37 6.99 -15.72
N ILE A 116 4.96 7.52 -14.63
CA ILE A 116 4.29 7.74 -13.35
C ILE A 116 3.22 8.82 -13.51
N GLU A 117 3.59 9.93 -14.16
CA GLU A 117 2.67 11.05 -14.39
C GLU A 117 1.44 10.63 -15.21
N LYS A 118 1.65 9.84 -16.27
CA LYS A 118 0.58 9.36 -17.14
C LYS A 118 -0.43 8.49 -16.41
N GLN A 119 0.02 7.59 -15.52
CA GLN A 119 -0.88 6.70 -14.79
C GLN A 119 -1.67 7.46 -13.70
N LEU A 120 -1.05 8.39 -12.98
CA LEU A 120 -1.70 9.13 -11.89
C LEU A 120 -2.70 10.21 -12.36
N LYS A 121 -2.64 10.66 -13.62
CA LYS A 121 -3.57 11.64 -14.19
C LYS A 121 -4.90 11.05 -14.70
N THR A 122 -5.13 9.76 -14.47
CA THR A 122 -6.31 9.00 -14.96
C THR A 122 -7.46 8.96 -13.93
#